data_AF-A0A2A5ELK1-F1
#
_entry.id   AF-A0A2A5ELK1-F1
#
_cell.length_a   1.000
_cell.length_b   1.000
_cell.length_c   1.000
_cell.angle_alpha   90.00
_cell.angle_beta   90.00
_cell.angle_gamma   90.00
#
_symmetry.space_group_name_H-M   'P 1'
#
loop_
_entity.id
_entity.type
_entity.pdbx_description
1 polymer ?
#
loop_
_entity_poly.entity_id
_entity_poly.type
_entity_poly.pdbx_seq_one_letter_code
_entity_poly.pdbx_strand_id
1 'polypeptide(L)'
;MRRMLIGMSQEKLGEQLGLTFQQVQKYEKGANRIGASRLYQISQTLGVPVDYFYEGLQLEDDGPQQGFSEGKAGSFDLNMLSTSEGIQLNSAFFSIRDVEVRKRLLDLVKVLARTDKP
;
A
#
# COMPACT_ATOMS: atom_id res chain seq x y z
N MET A 1 -13.33 11.74 -4.67
CA MET A 1 -14.56 11.62 -5.49
C MET A 1 -15.25 10.24 -5.42
N ARG A 2 -14.68 9.23 -4.74
CA ARG A 2 -15.30 7.89 -4.58
C ARG A 2 -16.75 7.91 -4.07
N ARG A 3 -17.06 8.80 -3.12
CA ARG A 3 -18.42 8.97 -2.59
C ARG A 3 -19.47 9.23 -3.67
N MET A 4 -19.15 10.06 -4.67
CA MET A 4 -20.08 10.38 -5.75
C MET A 4 -20.34 9.17 -6.65
N LEU A 5 -19.31 8.33 -6.88
CA LEU A 5 -19.44 7.09 -7.66
C LEU A 5 -20.41 6.09 -7.03
N ILE A 6 -20.56 6.12 -5.70
CA ILE A 6 -21.50 5.28 -4.96
C ILE A 6 -22.79 6.02 -4.58
N GLY A 7 -23.03 7.21 -5.15
CA GLY A 7 -24.26 7.98 -4.91
C GLY A 7 -24.45 8.47 -3.47
N MET A 8 -23.38 8.59 -2.69
CA MET A 8 -23.45 9.03 -1.29
C MET A 8 -23.31 10.57 -1.19
N SER A 9 -24.11 11.21 -0.32
CA SER A 9 -24.06 12.66 -0.08
C SER A 9 -23.02 13.03 0.99
N GLN A 10 -22.56 14.30 1.01
CA GLN A 10 -21.66 14.82 2.05
C GLN A 10 -22.28 14.73 3.44
N GLU A 11 -23.59 14.96 3.58
CA GLU A 11 -24.31 14.81 4.86
C GLU A 11 -24.27 13.37 5.34
N LYS A 12 -24.59 12.40 4.47
CA LYS A 12 -24.58 10.97 4.82
C LYS A 12 -23.19 10.48 5.24
N LEU A 13 -22.14 10.96 4.56
CA LEU A 13 -20.76 10.67 4.97
C LEU A 13 -20.42 11.33 6.31
N GLY A 14 -20.89 12.57 6.53
CA GLY A 14 -20.74 13.28 7.79
C GLY A 14 -21.39 12.53 8.96
N GLU A 15 -22.63 12.09 8.80
CA GLU A 15 -23.38 11.32 9.80
C GLU A 15 -22.65 10.04 10.21
N GLN A 16 -22.14 9.27 9.25
CA GLN A 16 -21.39 8.04 9.55
C GLN A 16 -20.06 8.29 10.26
N LEU A 17 -19.48 9.48 10.10
CA LEU A 17 -18.20 9.87 10.72
C LEU A 17 -18.39 10.69 12.00
N GLY A 18 -19.61 11.07 12.37
CA GLY A 18 -19.89 12.02 13.44
C GLY A 18 -19.35 13.42 13.13
N LEU A 19 -19.41 13.85 11.87
CA LEU A 19 -18.89 15.12 11.37
C LEU A 19 -20.01 15.92 10.69
N THR A 20 -19.84 17.25 10.65
CA THR A 20 -20.74 18.10 9.87
C THR A 20 -20.46 17.98 8.37
N PHE A 21 -21.48 18.23 7.55
CA PHE A 21 -21.35 18.38 6.10
C PHE A 21 -20.20 19.32 5.71
N GLN A 22 -20.08 20.45 6.40
CA GLN A 22 -19.03 21.44 6.14
C GLN A 22 -17.62 20.88 6.41
N GLN A 23 -17.47 20.04 7.45
CA GLN A 23 -16.18 19.41 7.74
C GLN A 23 -15.81 18.39 6.66
N VAL A 24 -16.76 17.60 6.19
CA VAL A 24 -16.56 16.70 5.04
C VAL A 24 -16.17 17.50 3.79
N GLN A 25 -16.83 18.64 3.55
CA GLN A 25 -16.47 19.53 2.44
C GLN A 25 -15.03 20.07 2.56
N LYS A 26 -14.57 20.42 3.78
CA LYS A 26 -13.19 20.86 4.01
C LYS A 26 -12.18 19.74 3.74
N TYR A 27 -12.51 18.49 4.07
CA TYR A 27 -11.70 17.32 3.71
C TYR A 27 -11.62 17.11 2.21
N GLU A 28 -12.75 17.17 1.50
CA GLU A 28 -12.77 16.97 0.05
C GLU A 28 -12.05 18.07 -0.74
N LYS A 29 -12.01 19.29 -0.18
CA LYS A 29 -11.25 20.42 -0.75
C LYS A 29 -9.79 20.45 -0.31
N GLY A 30 -9.35 19.53 0.55
CA GLY A 30 -7.99 19.53 1.12
C GLY A 30 -7.68 20.70 2.06
N ALA A 31 -8.68 21.48 2.45
CA ALA A 31 -8.51 22.63 3.35
C ALA A 31 -8.14 22.20 4.78
N ASN A 32 -8.58 21.00 5.18
CA ASN A 32 -8.23 20.39 6.46
C ASN A 32 -7.47 19.08 6.23
N ARG A 33 -6.37 18.87 6.97
CA ARG A 33 -5.68 17.59 7.01
C ARG A 33 -6.56 16.52 7.70
N ILE A 34 -6.44 15.29 7.24
CA ILE A 34 -7.13 14.13 7.79
C ILE A 34 -6.10 13.30 8.55
N GLY A 35 -6.33 13.03 9.83
CA GLY A 35 -5.48 12.10 10.60
C GLY A 35 -5.70 10.64 10.18
N ALA A 36 -4.70 9.78 10.38
CA ALA A 36 -4.72 8.38 9.92
C ALA A 36 -5.95 7.59 10.41
N SER A 37 -6.32 7.74 11.69
CA SER A 37 -7.51 7.09 12.25
C SER A 37 -8.79 7.50 11.50
N ARG A 38 -8.90 8.78 11.13
CA ARG A 38 -10.06 9.28 10.40
C ARG A 38 -10.06 8.80 8.95
N LEU A 39 -8.89 8.78 8.30
CA LEU A 39 -8.74 8.26 6.95
C LEU A 39 -9.16 6.78 6.87
N TYR A 40 -8.79 5.99 7.87
CA TYR A 40 -9.21 4.60 8.00
C TYR A 40 -10.74 4.48 8.12
N GLN A 41 -11.40 5.28 8.96
CA GLN A 41 -12.87 5.27 9.04
C GLN A 41 -13.53 5.62 7.70
N ILE A 42 -12.98 6.61 6.99
CA ILE A 42 -13.47 7.00 5.66
C ILE A 42 -13.31 5.84 4.67
N SER A 43 -12.21 5.08 4.72
CA SER A 43 -11.99 3.92 3.85
C SER A 43 -13.06 2.84 4.08
N GLN A 44 -13.38 2.55 5.35
CA GLN A 44 -14.43 1.61 5.73
C GLN A 44 -15.81 2.07 5.23
N THR A 45 -16.17 3.34 5.47
CA THR A 45 -17.44 3.91 5.01
C THR A 45 -17.59 3.87 3.49
N LEU A 46 -16.51 4.13 2.75
CA LEU A 46 -16.53 4.14 1.29
C LEU A 46 -16.32 2.75 0.66
N GLY A 47 -16.08 1.71 1.46
CA GLY A 47 -15.86 0.34 1.01
C GLY A 47 -14.63 0.19 0.14
N VAL A 48 -13.53 0.87 0.49
CA VAL A 48 -12.25 0.82 -0.25
C VAL A 48 -11.08 0.55 0.71
N PRO A 49 -9.98 -0.07 0.24
CA PRO A 49 -8.74 -0.13 1.00
C PRO A 49 -8.22 1.28 1.32
N VAL A 50 -7.47 1.45 2.41
CA VAL A 50 -6.91 2.77 2.77
C VAL A 50 -5.93 3.30 1.71
N ASP A 51 -5.23 2.39 1.03
CA ASP A 51 -4.27 2.71 -0.04
C ASP A 51 -4.92 3.39 -1.25
N TYR A 52 -6.23 3.24 -1.43
CA TYR A 52 -7.00 3.94 -2.45
C TYR A 52 -6.83 5.46 -2.40
N PHE A 53 -6.63 6.05 -1.21
CA PHE A 53 -6.44 7.51 -1.08
C PHE A 53 -5.03 7.98 -1.45
N TYR A 54 -4.09 7.05 -1.65
CA TYR A 54 -2.70 7.32 -2.01
C TYR A 54 -2.38 6.92 -3.45
N GLU A 55 -3.33 6.31 -4.16
CA GLU A 55 -3.16 5.91 -5.56
C GLU A 55 -2.91 7.15 -6.45
N GLY A 56 -1.83 7.11 -7.23
CA GLY A 56 -1.43 8.24 -8.08
C GLY A 56 -0.70 9.38 -7.37
N LEU A 57 -0.48 9.29 -6.05
CA LEU A 57 0.48 10.15 -5.37
C LEU A 57 1.88 9.67 -5.71
N GLN A 58 2.58 10.40 -6.58
CA GLN A 58 4.03 10.33 -6.62
C GLN A 58 4.52 10.99 -5.35
N LEU A 59 4.96 10.18 -4.38
CA LEU A 59 5.75 10.69 -3.27
C LEU A 59 7.07 11.15 -3.89
N GLU A 60 7.15 12.42 -4.26
CA GLU A 60 8.43 13.06 -4.50
C GLU A 60 9.22 12.92 -3.19
N ASP A 61 10.27 12.12 -3.23
CA ASP A 61 11.16 11.78 -2.11
C ASP A 61 12.01 13.01 -1.74
N ASP A 62 11.34 14.07 -1.27
CA ASP A 62 11.93 15.41 -1.13
C ASP A 62 12.26 15.73 0.35
N GLY A 63 12.85 14.75 1.04
CA GLY A 63 13.31 14.93 2.42
C GLY A 63 14.31 13.87 2.87
N PRO A 64 15.37 14.25 3.61
CA PRO A 64 16.44 13.33 3.97
C PRO A 64 15.87 12.18 4.81
N GLN A 65 16.13 10.96 4.36
CA GLN A 65 15.90 9.71 5.09
C GLN A 65 16.57 9.77 6.47
N GLN A 66 15.81 10.21 7.48
CA GLN A 66 16.19 10.13 8.89
C GLN A 66 14.95 9.75 9.70
N GLY A 67 14.65 8.45 9.73
CA GLY A 67 13.60 7.88 10.56
C GLY A 67 13.41 6.40 10.25
N PHE A 68 13.84 5.54 11.19
CA PHE A 68 13.89 4.07 11.15
C PHE A 68 15.02 3.46 10.29
N SER A 69 16.22 3.48 10.87
CA SER A 69 17.28 2.55 10.50
C SER A 69 16.89 1.12 10.90
N GLU A 70 16.35 0.35 9.96
CA GLU A 70 16.74 -1.06 9.83
C GLU A 70 17.67 -1.15 8.64
N GLY A 71 18.80 -1.85 8.83
CA GLY A 71 19.96 -1.78 7.96
C GLY A 71 19.63 -2.09 6.49
N LYS A 72 20.47 -1.53 5.60
CA LYS A 72 20.54 -1.81 4.15
C LYS A 72 20.46 -3.31 3.83
N ALA A 73 19.24 -3.85 3.83
CA ALA A 73 18.89 -5.16 3.31
C ALA A 73 17.85 -4.92 2.21
N GLY A 74 18.32 -4.31 1.12
CA GLY A 74 17.59 -4.18 -0.13
C GLY A 74 16.36 -3.29 -0.03
N SER A 75 16.41 -2.13 -0.68
CA SER A 75 15.22 -1.60 -1.33
C SER A 75 14.52 -2.76 -2.05
N PHE A 76 13.42 -3.25 -1.47
CA PHE A 76 12.63 -4.32 -2.05
C PHE A 76 12.00 -3.71 -3.30
N ASP A 77 12.57 -4.00 -4.46
CA ASP A 77 12.18 -3.35 -5.71
C ASP A 77 10.80 -3.85 -6.10
N LEU A 78 9.77 -3.10 -5.70
CA LEU A 78 8.36 -3.39 -5.97
C LEU A 78 8.08 -3.51 -7.48
N ASN A 79 8.92 -2.88 -8.31
CA ASN A 79 8.84 -3.02 -9.77
C ASN A 79 9.21 -4.44 -10.22
N MET A 80 10.20 -5.06 -9.57
CA MET A 80 10.65 -6.40 -9.90
C MET A 80 9.59 -7.45 -9.55
N LEU A 81 8.85 -7.26 -8.45
CA LEU A 81 7.71 -8.11 -8.10
C LEU A 81 6.50 -7.95 -9.04
N SER A 82 6.41 -6.80 -9.72
CA SER A 82 5.32 -6.52 -10.66
C SER A 82 5.59 -7.08 -12.07
N THR A 83 6.79 -7.63 -12.31
CA THR A 83 7.10 -8.37 -13.55
C THR A 83 6.32 -9.68 -13.61
N SER A 84 6.05 -10.16 -14.83
CA SER A 84 5.37 -11.45 -15.04
C SER A 84 6.13 -12.59 -14.39
N GLU A 85 7.46 -12.54 -14.45
CA GLU A 85 8.39 -13.48 -13.85
C GLU A 85 8.34 -13.43 -12.32
N GLY A 86 8.32 -12.23 -11.73
CA GLY A 86 8.19 -12.03 -10.29
C GLY A 86 6.88 -12.57 -9.73
N ILE A 87 5.76 -12.31 -10.41
CA ILE A 87 4.43 -12.80 -10.03
C ILE A 87 4.37 -14.34 -10.12
N GLN A 88 4.89 -14.93 -11.19
CA GLN A 88 4.93 -16.39 -11.37
C GLN A 88 5.78 -17.08 -10.30
N LEU A 89 6.97 -16.54 -10.02
CA LEU A 89 7.85 -17.06 -8.99
C LEU A 89 7.19 -17.02 -7.60
N ASN A 90 6.57 -15.89 -7.26
CA ASN A 90 5.90 -15.72 -5.98
C ASN A 90 4.70 -16.68 -5.83
N SER A 91 3.88 -16.81 -6.88
CA SER A 91 2.73 -17.72 -6.90
C SER A 91 3.14 -19.19 -6.78
N ALA A 92 4.21 -19.59 -7.48
CA ALA A 92 4.77 -20.94 -7.39
C ALA A 92 5.37 -21.21 -5.99
N PHE A 93 6.08 -20.24 -5.41
CA PHE A 93 6.67 -20.34 -4.09
C PHE A 93 5.63 -20.52 -2.97
N PHE A 94 4.51 -19.78 -3.03
CA PHE A 94 3.41 -19.93 -2.08
C PHE A 94 2.65 -21.24 -2.22
N SER A 95 2.68 -21.87 -3.41
CA SER A 95 2.06 -23.17 -3.64
C SER A 95 2.81 -24.32 -2.94
N ILE A 96 4.06 -24.10 -2.52
CA ILE A 96 4.87 -25.07 -1.76
C ILE A 96 4.43 -25.06 -0.30
N ARG A 97 3.78 -26.15 0.15
CA ARG A 97 3.31 -26.30 1.54
C ARG A 97 4.41 -26.69 2.53
N ASP A 98 5.42 -27.42 2.06
CA ASP A 98 6.53 -27.87 2.89
C ASP A 98 7.53 -26.74 3.12
N VAL A 99 7.72 -26.38 4.38
CA VAL A 99 8.62 -25.30 4.82
C VAL A 99 10.07 -25.62 4.47
N GLU A 100 10.48 -26.87 4.55
CA GLU A 100 11.85 -27.28 4.28
C GLU A 100 12.16 -27.23 2.77
N VAL A 101 11.20 -27.59 1.93
CA VAL A 101 11.30 -27.43 0.46
C VAL A 101 11.43 -25.96 0.09
N ARG A 102 10.61 -25.10 0.70
CA ARG A 102 10.65 -23.65 0.49
C ARG A 102 12.01 -23.06 0.86
N LYS A 103 12.59 -23.51 1.98
CA LYS A 103 13.92 -23.10 2.45
C LYS A 103 15.01 -23.51 1.46
N ARG A 104 15.00 -24.77 1.00
CA ARG A 104 15.97 -25.26 0.00
C ARG A 104 15.90 -24.49 -1.32
N LEU A 105 14.70 -24.16 -1.78
CA LEU A 105 14.51 -23.34 -2.98
C LEU A 105 15.10 -21.94 -2.79
N LEU A 106 14.87 -21.32 -1.63
CA LEU A 106 15.45 -20.01 -1.32
C LEU A 106 16.99 -20.07 -1.29
N ASP A 107 17.56 -21.13 -0.73
CA ASP A 107 19.01 -21.33 -0.70
C ASP A 107 19.58 -21.51 -2.11
N LEU A 108 18.90 -22.26 -2.99
CA LEU A 108 19.27 -22.37 -4.40
C LEU A 108 19.28 -21.02 -5.11
N VAL A 109 18.20 -20.24 -4.98
CA VAL A 109 18.10 -18.90 -5.58
C VAL A 109 19.22 -17.99 -5.08
N LYS A 110 19.56 -18.04 -3.79
CA LYS A 110 20.68 -17.28 -3.22
C LYS A 110 22.03 -17.69 -3.79
N VAL A 111 22.25 -18.97 -4.07
CA VAL A 111 23.49 -19.46 -4.69
C VAL A 111 23.59 -18.93 -6.12
N LEU A 112 22.54 -19.08 -6.92
CA LEU A 112 22.53 -18.62 -8.30
C LEU A 112 22.75 -17.09 -8.40
N ALA A 113 22.10 -16.31 -7.55
CA ALA A 113 22.26 -14.85 -7.51
C ALA A 113 23.68 -14.39 -7.11
N ARG A 114 24.46 -15.25 -6.41
CA ARG A 114 25.87 -14.96 -6.11
C ARG A 114 26.80 -15.29 -7.28
N THR A 115 26.43 -16.29 -8.08
CA THR A 115 27.18 -16.72 -9.26
C THR A 115 27.00 -15.77 -10.45
N ASP A 116 25.86 -15.09 -10.52
CA ASP A 116 25.50 -14.15 -11.60
C ASP A 116 25.96 -12.70 -11.32
N LYS A 117 26.98 -12.51 -10.46
CA LYS A 117 27.66 -11.22 -10.33
C LYS A 117 28.61 -11.04 -11.51
N PRO A 118 28.57 -9.92 -12.26
CA PRO A 118 29.57 -9.63 -13.29
C PRO A 118 30.98 -9.50 -12.70
#